data_AF-A0A672KC25-F1
#
_entry.id   AF-A0A672KC25-F1
#
_cell.length_a   1.000
_cell.length_b   1.000
_cell.length_c   1.000
_cell.angle_alpha   90.00
_cell.angle_beta   90.00
_cell.angle_gamma   90.00
#
_symmetry.space_group_name_H-M   'P 1'
#
loop_
_entity.id
_entity.type
_entity.pdbx_description
1 polymer ?
#
loop_
_entity_poly.entity_id
_entity_poly.type
_entity_poly.pdbx_seq_one_letter_code
_entity_poly.pdbx_strand_id
1 'polypeptide(L)'
;KVCTELDNHLGINDKDLAEFVISLAQKNPSIDEFKTVLAKNGADFTDSLVSNLLRLIQTMRPPAKASSSKASHAVAKSKSEKDKLKELFPALCRPDNPNTRSMLDENDVKVAADAMKELELFMPSVSGTEPSSSKHR
;
A
#
# COMPACT_ATOMS: atom_id res chain seq x y z
N LYS A 1 -8.70 -17.00 -4.47
CA LYS A 1 -7.25 -17.34 -4.39
C LYS A 1 -7.03 -18.65 -3.66
N VAL A 2 -7.57 -18.86 -2.45
CA VAL A 2 -7.48 -20.18 -1.78
C VAL A 2 -8.13 -21.29 -2.62
N CYS A 3 -9.34 -21.07 -3.18
CA CYS A 3 -9.95 -22.02 -4.14
C CYS A 3 -9.00 -22.34 -5.31
N THR A 4 -8.37 -21.32 -5.90
CA THR A 4 -7.43 -21.50 -7.01
C THR A 4 -6.22 -22.33 -6.62
N GLU A 5 -5.69 -22.15 -5.41
CA GLU A 5 -4.57 -22.95 -4.91
C GLU A 5 -4.97 -24.43 -4.72
N LEU A 6 -6.18 -24.67 -4.21
CA LEU A 6 -6.74 -26.01 -4.09
C LEU A 6 -7.00 -26.65 -5.46
N ASP A 7 -7.49 -25.88 -6.43
CA ASP A 7 -7.72 -26.34 -7.80
C ASP A 7 -6.40 -26.71 -8.49
N ASN A 8 -5.37 -25.89 -8.35
CA ASN A 8 -4.06 -26.14 -8.96
C ASN A 8 -3.38 -27.41 -8.45
N HIS A 9 -3.56 -27.77 -7.17
CA HIS A 9 -2.89 -28.92 -6.55
C HIS A 9 -3.75 -30.18 -6.48
N LEU A 10 -5.07 -30.03 -6.40
CA LEU A 10 -6.01 -31.13 -6.13
C LEU A 10 -7.15 -31.22 -7.16
N GLY A 11 -7.28 -30.23 -8.07
CA GLY A 11 -8.42 -30.13 -8.99
C GLY A 11 -9.75 -29.82 -8.30
N ILE A 12 -9.71 -29.26 -7.09
CA ILE A 12 -10.90 -28.96 -6.29
C ILE A 12 -11.17 -27.45 -6.30
N ASN A 13 -12.24 -27.06 -6.98
CA ASN A 13 -12.72 -25.68 -7.01
C ASN A 13 -14.05 -25.54 -6.23
N ASP A 14 -13.97 -25.73 -4.91
CA ASP A 14 -15.11 -25.62 -3.99
C ASP A 14 -14.95 -24.39 -3.08
N LYS A 15 -15.99 -23.57 -3.03
CA LYS A 15 -16.02 -22.34 -2.24
C LYS A 15 -16.15 -22.63 -0.74
N ASP A 16 -17.02 -23.55 -0.37
CA ASP A 16 -17.32 -23.86 1.04
C ASP A 16 -16.13 -24.58 1.68
N LEU A 17 -15.47 -25.46 0.93
CA LEU A 17 -14.20 -26.07 1.36
C LEU A 17 -13.12 -25.02 1.59
N ALA A 18 -12.94 -24.08 0.65
CA ALA A 18 -11.94 -23.03 0.81
C ALA A 18 -12.24 -22.13 2.01
N GLU A 19 -13.50 -21.80 2.27
CA GLU A 19 -13.91 -21.05 3.46
C GLU A 19 -13.61 -21.82 4.75
N PHE A 20 -13.89 -23.13 4.77
CA PHE A 20 -13.54 -24.00 5.89
C PHE A 20 -12.03 -24.02 6.15
N VAL A 21 -11.20 -24.21 5.13
CA VAL A 21 -9.72 -24.17 5.24
C VAL A 21 -9.24 -22.81 5.75
N ILE A 22 -9.82 -21.71 5.28
CA ILE A 22 -9.54 -20.36 5.79
C ILE A 22 -9.87 -20.26 7.28
N SER A 23 -11.01 -20.81 7.72
CA SER A 23 -11.42 -20.78 9.12
C SER A 23 -10.47 -21.57 10.04
N LEU A 24 -9.90 -22.68 9.55
CA LEU A 24 -8.92 -23.48 10.27
C LEU A 24 -7.60 -22.75 10.43
N ALA A 25 -7.11 -22.13 9.35
CA ALA A 25 -5.89 -21.32 9.37
C ALA A 25 -6.00 -20.10 10.30
N GLN A 26 -7.19 -19.51 10.43
CA GLN A 26 -7.41 -18.37 11.33
C GLN A 26 -7.29 -18.75 12.81
N LYS A 27 -7.72 -19.96 13.18
CA LYS A 27 -7.64 -20.46 14.56
C LYS A 27 -6.24 -21.00 14.90
N ASN A 28 -5.45 -21.37 13.88
CA ASN A 28 -4.16 -22.03 14.02
C ASN A 28 -3.13 -21.32 13.12
N PRO A 29 -2.53 -20.21 13.58
CA PRO A 29 -1.63 -19.39 12.76
C PRO A 29 -0.24 -20.02 12.57
N SER A 30 0.11 -21.06 13.31
CA SER A 30 1.35 -21.81 13.17
C SER A 30 1.22 -22.92 12.11
N ILE A 31 2.29 -23.18 11.36
CA ILE A 31 2.34 -24.23 10.33
C ILE A 31 2.04 -25.60 10.95
N ASP A 32 2.65 -25.92 12.10
CA ASP A 32 2.52 -27.23 12.75
C ASP A 32 1.09 -27.47 13.25
N GLU A 33 0.47 -26.44 13.84
CA GLU A 33 -0.92 -26.48 14.31
C GLU A 33 -1.88 -26.62 13.13
N PHE A 34 -1.68 -25.82 12.07
CA PHE A 34 -2.51 -25.85 10.88
C PHE A 34 -2.44 -27.22 10.19
N LYS A 35 -1.24 -27.78 10.01
CA LYS A 35 -1.03 -29.13 9.47
C LYS A 35 -1.74 -30.19 10.31
N THR A 36 -1.59 -30.13 11.63
CA THR A 36 -2.21 -31.07 12.55
C THR A 36 -3.74 -31.02 12.48
N VAL A 37 -4.31 -29.82 12.39
CA VAL A 37 -5.77 -29.66 12.30
C VAL A 37 -6.30 -30.08 10.93
N LEU A 38 -5.58 -29.83 9.84
CA LEU A 38 -5.94 -30.37 8.52
C LEU A 38 -5.99 -31.90 8.54
N ALA A 39 -4.94 -32.55 9.05
CA ALA A 39 -4.89 -34.01 9.16
C ALA A 39 -6.03 -34.59 10.01
N LYS A 40 -6.38 -33.94 11.13
CA LYS A 40 -7.54 -34.32 11.97
C LYS A 40 -8.88 -34.24 11.23
N ASN A 41 -9.00 -33.32 10.26
CA ASN A 41 -10.18 -33.18 9.41
C ASN A 41 -10.09 -34.03 8.13
N GLY A 42 -9.15 -34.98 8.06
CA GLY A 42 -8.98 -35.89 6.92
C GLY A 42 -8.29 -35.28 5.70
N ALA A 43 -7.70 -34.09 5.83
CA ALA A 43 -6.94 -33.45 4.77
C ALA A 43 -5.43 -33.67 4.99
N ASP A 44 -4.86 -34.64 4.26
CA ASP A 44 -3.42 -34.89 4.24
C ASP A 44 -2.79 -34.25 3.01
N PHE A 45 -2.31 -33.01 3.19
CA PHE A 45 -1.69 -32.21 2.14
C PHE A 45 -0.17 -32.24 2.28
N THR A 46 0.53 -32.07 1.15
CA THR A 46 2.00 -31.90 1.18
C THR A 46 2.39 -30.67 2.00
N ASP A 47 3.54 -30.73 2.68
CA ASP A 47 4.04 -29.63 3.52
C ASP A 47 4.18 -28.32 2.75
N SER A 48 4.53 -28.40 1.46
CA SER A 48 4.58 -27.24 0.56
C SER A 48 3.20 -26.60 0.38
N LEU A 49 2.16 -27.41 0.14
CA LEU A 49 0.79 -26.90 -0.04
C LEU A 49 0.27 -26.29 1.28
N VAL A 50 0.50 -26.96 2.41
CA VAL A 50 0.11 -26.45 3.75
C VAL A 50 0.76 -25.10 4.02
N SER A 51 2.07 -24.99 3.79
CA SER A 51 2.80 -23.73 3.95
C SER A 51 2.27 -22.64 3.02
N ASN A 52 2.00 -22.98 1.75
CA ASN A 52 1.54 -22.02 0.76
C ASN A 52 0.13 -21.50 1.08
N LEU A 53 -0.78 -22.39 1.48
CA LEU A 53 -2.13 -22.03 1.93
C LEU A 53 -2.08 -21.09 3.13
N LEU A 54 -1.32 -21.43 4.18
CA LEU A 54 -1.22 -20.60 5.37
C LEU A 54 -0.63 -19.22 5.05
N ARG A 55 0.46 -19.18 4.27
CA ARG A 55 1.08 -17.94 3.82
C ARG A 55 0.11 -17.07 3.01
N LEU A 56 -0.60 -17.68 2.06
CA LEU A 56 -1.57 -16.99 1.20
C LEU A 56 -2.70 -16.37 2.04
N ILE A 57 -3.25 -17.13 2.98
CA ILE A 57 -4.34 -16.69 3.87
C ILE A 57 -3.88 -15.53 4.75
N GLN A 58 -2.69 -15.61 5.34
CA GLN A 58 -2.12 -14.56 6.18
C GLN A 58 -1.83 -13.28 5.38
N THR A 59 -1.29 -13.40 4.16
CA THR A 59 -0.94 -12.26 3.32
C THR A 59 -2.16 -11.55 2.75
N MET A 60 -3.22 -12.29 2.43
CA MET A 60 -4.47 -11.72 1.92
C MET A 60 -5.32 -11.04 2.99
N ARG A 61 -5.01 -11.27 4.27
CA ARG A 61 -5.73 -10.65 5.36
C ARG A 61 -5.30 -9.18 5.48
N PRO A 62 -6.26 -8.24 5.61
CA PRO A 62 -5.91 -6.89 6.04
C PRO A 62 -5.09 -6.97 7.33
N PRO A 63 -4.04 -6.16 7.51
CA PRO A 63 -3.28 -6.15 8.76
C PRO A 63 -4.27 -6.05 9.91
N ALA A 64 -4.22 -7.01 10.83
CA ALA A 64 -5.16 -7.07 11.93
C ALA A 64 -5.12 -5.70 12.60
N LYS A 65 -6.23 -4.94 12.52
CA LYS A 65 -6.38 -3.72 13.31
C LYS A 65 -6.07 -4.17 14.73
N ALA A 66 -5.03 -3.61 15.34
CA ALA A 66 -4.70 -3.90 16.71
C ALA A 66 -5.95 -3.65 17.54
N SER A 67 -6.65 -4.72 17.91
CA SER A 67 -7.77 -4.67 18.83
C SER A 67 -7.14 -4.24 20.15
N SER A 68 -7.43 -3.01 20.54
CA SER A 68 -6.95 -2.33 21.74
C SER A 68 -7.55 -2.96 23.01
N SER A 69 -7.28 -4.22 23.26
CA SER A 69 -7.68 -4.94 24.47
C SER A 69 -6.45 -5.42 25.24
N LYS A 70 -5.65 -4.47 25.71
CA LYS A 70 -5.00 -4.55 27.02
C LYS A 70 -4.58 -3.15 27.45
N ALA A 71 -5.12 -2.76 28.59
CA ALA A 71 -4.96 -1.46 29.21
C ALA A 71 -3.51 -1.21 29.64
N SER A 72 -2.98 -0.04 29.26
CA SER A 72 -2.09 0.74 30.10
C SER A 72 -2.22 2.20 29.69
N HIS A 73 -2.64 3.03 30.66
CA HIS A 73 -2.81 4.47 30.61
C HIS A 73 -1.82 5.22 29.70
N ALA A 74 -2.35 5.92 28.70
CA ALA A 74 -1.78 7.19 28.23
C ALA A 74 -2.90 8.00 27.55
N VAL A 75 -3.33 9.05 28.26
CA VAL A 75 -4.05 10.25 27.81
C VAL A 75 -4.56 10.22 26.36
N ALA A 76 -5.89 10.11 26.22
CA ALA A 76 -6.59 10.40 24.98
C ALA A 76 -6.39 11.87 24.58
N LYS A 77 -5.31 12.16 23.85
CA LYS A 77 -5.30 13.30 22.93
C LYS A 77 -6.14 12.88 21.73
N SER A 78 -7.17 13.66 21.41
CA SER A 78 -7.89 13.55 20.14
C SER A 78 -6.86 13.52 19.02
N LYS A 79 -6.70 12.37 18.35
CA LYS A 79 -5.81 12.25 17.20
C LYS A 79 -6.27 13.30 16.19
N SER A 80 -5.39 14.25 15.92
CA SER A 80 -5.66 15.27 14.91
C SER A 80 -5.84 14.58 13.56
N GLU A 81 -6.50 15.22 12.60
CA GLU A 81 -6.62 14.64 11.25
C GLU A 81 -5.24 14.33 10.65
N LYS A 82 -4.20 15.11 11.01
CA LYS A 82 -2.81 14.85 10.62
C LYS A 82 -2.27 13.54 11.17
N ASP A 83 -2.64 13.14 12.39
CA ASP A 83 -2.20 11.87 12.98
C ASP A 83 -2.87 10.68 12.28
N LYS A 84 -4.14 10.83 11.90
CA LYS A 84 -4.85 9.81 11.10
C LYS A 84 -4.22 9.68 9.71
N LEU A 85 -3.89 10.80 9.06
CA LEU A 85 -3.23 10.80 7.74
C LEU A 85 -1.83 10.18 7.80
N LYS A 86 -1.08 10.37 8.89
CA LYS A 86 0.22 9.70 9.12
C LYS A 86 0.09 8.18 9.21
N GLU A 87 -0.96 7.68 9.84
CA GLU A 87 -1.24 6.25 9.94
C GLU A 87 -1.69 5.66 8.60
N LEU A 88 -2.52 6.37 7.85
CA LEU A 88 -3.02 5.91 6.54
C LEU A 88 -1.97 6.02 5.43
N PHE A 89 -1.15 7.07 5.46
CA PHE A 89 -0.20 7.42 4.39
C PHE A 89 1.21 7.69 4.93
N PRO A 90 1.87 6.68 5.55
CA PRO A 90 3.18 6.87 6.17
C PRO A 90 4.24 7.32 5.16
N ALA A 91 4.14 6.90 3.89
CA ALA A 91 5.06 7.28 2.82
C ALA A 91 4.91 8.75 2.37
N LEU A 92 3.70 9.32 2.42
CA LEU A 92 3.45 10.73 2.06
C LEU A 92 3.84 11.71 3.18
N CYS A 93 4.04 11.20 4.40
CA CYS A 93 4.47 12.00 5.53
C CYS A 93 5.99 12.17 5.62
N ARG A 94 6.72 11.72 4.59
CA ARG A 94 8.17 11.91 4.51
C ARG A 94 8.46 13.41 4.24
N PRO A 95 9.43 14.00 4.95
CA PRO A 95 9.88 15.35 4.64
C PRO A 95 10.37 15.47 3.19
N ASP A 96 10.15 16.63 2.58
CA ASP A 96 10.67 16.94 1.24
C ASP A 96 12.19 16.76 1.22
N ASN A 97 12.69 16.10 0.18
CA ASN A 97 14.12 15.98 -0.03
C ASN A 97 14.62 17.29 -0.66
N PRO A 98 15.51 18.07 0.00
CA PRO A 98 15.98 19.35 -0.54
C PRO A 98 16.77 19.19 -1.85
N ASN A 99 17.33 18.00 -2.10
CA ASN A 99 18.11 17.70 -3.31
C ASN A 99 17.23 17.58 -4.57
N THR A 100 15.90 17.44 -4.44
CA THR A 100 15.01 17.40 -5.62
C THR A 100 15.00 18.73 -6.37
N ARG A 101 15.29 19.85 -5.69
CA ARG A 101 15.39 21.19 -6.27
C ARG A 101 16.64 21.39 -7.11
N SER A 102 17.69 20.59 -6.89
CA SER A 102 18.97 20.63 -7.60
C SER A 102 19.19 19.42 -8.50
N MET A 103 18.12 18.64 -8.77
CA MET A 103 18.15 17.49 -9.69
C MET A 103 18.43 17.91 -11.13
N LEU A 104 18.05 19.13 -11.50
CA LEU A 104 18.26 19.69 -12.84
C LEU A 104 19.58 20.45 -12.82
N ASP A 105 20.45 20.15 -13.77
CA ASP A 105 21.68 20.90 -13.93
C ASP A 105 21.41 22.25 -14.63
N GLU A 106 22.41 23.14 -14.64
CA GLU A 106 22.28 24.47 -15.26
C GLU A 106 21.97 24.38 -16.76
N ASN A 107 22.34 23.28 -17.43
CA ASN A 107 22.06 23.08 -18.85
C ASN A 107 20.58 22.74 -19.06
N ASP A 108 20.01 21.86 -18.24
CA ASP A 108 18.58 21.52 -18.29
C ASP A 108 17.70 22.77 -18.15
N VAL A 109 18.05 23.64 -17.19
CA VAL A 109 17.33 24.90 -16.96
C VAL A 109 17.47 25.84 -18.17
N LYS A 110 18.67 25.93 -18.75
CA LYS A 110 18.93 26.77 -19.93
C LYS A 110 18.16 26.28 -21.16
N VAL A 111 18.13 24.96 -21.40
CA VAL A 111 17.39 24.36 -22.52
C VAL A 111 15.90 24.66 -22.42
N ALA A 112 15.31 24.53 -21.22
CA ALA A 112 13.92 24.87 -20.99
C ALA A 112 13.65 26.38 -21.21
N ALA A 113 14.54 27.25 -20.73
CA ALA A 113 14.42 28.70 -20.91
C ALA A 113 14.52 29.13 -22.38
N ASP A 114 15.46 28.56 -23.14
CA ASP A 114 15.62 28.85 -24.57
C ASP A 114 14.39 28.39 -25.37
N ALA A 115 13.84 27.22 -25.06
CA ALA A 115 12.63 26.71 -25.70
C ALA A 115 11.38 27.57 -25.40
N MET A 116 11.23 28.07 -24.16
CA MET A 116 10.13 28.98 -23.82
C MET A 116 10.26 30.31 -24.57
N LYS A 117 11.47 30.86 -24.66
CA LYS A 117 11.74 32.11 -25.38
C LYS A 117 11.42 31.99 -26.86
N GLU A 118 11.75 30.86 -27.48
CA GLU A 118 11.41 30.58 -28.89
C GLU A 118 9.89 30.52 -29.11
N LEU A 119 9.15 29.90 -28.19
CA LEU A 119 7.69 29.85 -28.24
C LEU A 119 7.05 31.24 -28.07
N GLU A 120 7.57 32.07 -27.16
CA GLU A 120 7.12 33.46 -26.96
C GLU A 120 7.34 34.32 -28.22
N LEU A 121 8.44 34.10 -28.95
CA LEU A 121 8.73 34.78 -30.22
C LEU A 121 7.76 34.39 -31.34
N PHE A 122 7.21 33.18 -31.31
CA PHE A 122 6.24 32.67 -32.29
C PHE A 122 4.80 33.05 -31.99
N MET A 123 4.50 33.57 -30.80
CA MET A 123 3.16 34.07 -30.49
C MET A 123 2.89 35.33 -31.32
N PRO A 124 1.87 35.34 -32.21
CA PRO A 124 1.42 36.57 -32.83
C PRO A 124 0.96 37.50 -31.70
N SER A 125 1.46 38.72 -31.66
CA SER A 125 1.03 39.74 -30.69
C SER A 125 -0.46 40.02 -30.88
N VAL A 126 -1.31 39.27 -30.18
CA VAL A 126 -2.69 39.68 -29.91
C VAL A 126 -2.59 40.69 -28.77
N SER A 127 -2.65 41.95 -29.17
CA SER A 127 -2.67 43.11 -28.29
C SER A 127 -3.68 42.96 -27.15
N GLY A 128 -3.21 43.11 -25.91
CA GLY A 128 -4.03 43.59 -24.79
C GLY A 128 -3.83 42.86 -23.46
N THR A 129 -2.96 43.37 -22.59
CA THR A 129 -3.28 43.97 -21.27
C THR A 129 -2.00 44.10 -20.41
N GLU A 130 -1.84 45.30 -19.86
CA GLU A 130 -0.74 45.88 -19.06
C GLU A 130 -0.16 45.06 -17.88
N PRO A 131 1.07 45.36 -17.42
CA PRO A 131 1.67 44.75 -16.24
C PRO A 131 1.15 45.41 -14.95
N SER A 132 0.38 44.67 -14.14
CA SER A 132 0.08 45.11 -12.77
C SER A 132 1.23 44.71 -11.84
N SER A 133 2.04 45.69 -11.46
CA SER A 133 2.93 45.57 -10.32
C SER A 133 2.10 45.42 -9.04
N SER A 134 2.36 44.39 -8.24
CA SER A 134 1.92 44.38 -6.84
C SER A 134 3.04 43.87 -5.94
N LYS A 135 3.78 44.84 -5.39
CA LYS A 135 4.58 44.69 -4.17
C LYS A 135 3.64 44.27 -3.04
N HIS A 136 3.99 43.24 -2.26
CA HIS A 136 3.63 43.23 -0.86
C HIS A 136 4.77 42.70 0.01
N ARG A 137 4.99 43.50 1.05
CA ARG A 137 5.83 43.33 2.22
C ARG A 137 5.07 42.52 3.26
#